data_AF-W0B7M1-F1
#
_entry.id   AF-W0B7M1-F1
#
_cell.length_a   1.000
_cell.length_b   1.000
_cell.length_c   1.000
_cell.angle_alpha   90.00
_cell.angle_beta   90.00
_cell.angle_gamma   90.00
#
_symmetry.space_group_name_H-M   'P 1'
#
loop_
_entity.id
_entity.type
_entity.pdbx_description
1 polymer ?
#
loop_
_entity_poly.entity_id
_entity_poly.type
_entity_poly.pdbx_seq_one_letter_code
_entity_poly.pdbx_strand_id
1 'polypeptide(L)'
;MRKAQGLINERQEKVLLRLFRAGPDGFIGGLSAKNYMSISGTTIATTTRDLRDLVEKNLLRKTGERKSTRYYLNISMSGKQT
;
A
#
# COMPACT_ATOMS: atom_id res chain seq x y z
N MET A 1 -11.84 12.01 20.05
CA MET A 1 -11.44 12.29 18.64
C MET A 1 -10.19 11.45 18.33
N ARG A 2 -10.30 10.45 17.43
CA ARG A 2 -9.27 9.44 17.15
C ARG A 2 -8.21 9.99 16.18
N LYS A 3 -6.94 10.06 16.60
CA LYS A 3 -5.77 10.58 15.84
C LYS A 3 -5.38 9.80 14.56
N ALA A 4 -6.18 8.84 14.09
CA ALA A 4 -5.90 8.08 12.87
C ALA A 4 -6.63 8.62 11.62
N GLN A 5 -7.61 9.52 11.78
CA GLN A 5 -8.28 10.18 10.66
C GLN A 5 -7.33 11.20 10.00
N GLY A 6 -6.64 10.80 8.94
CA GLY A 6 -5.87 11.73 8.09
C GLY A 6 -4.61 11.16 7.45
N LEU A 7 -4.07 10.02 7.91
CA LEU A 7 -2.85 9.46 7.34
C LEU A 7 -3.08 8.62 6.09
N ILE A 8 -4.21 7.93 5.98
CA ILE A 8 -4.59 7.16 4.80
C ILE A 8 -6.08 7.32 4.56
N ASN A 9 -6.52 7.19 3.31
CA ASN A 9 -7.93 7.21 2.95
C ASN A 9 -8.54 5.79 2.95
N GLU A 10 -9.87 5.69 2.87
CA GLU A 10 -10.60 4.42 2.98
C GLU A 10 -10.16 3.35 1.95
N ARG A 11 -9.85 3.77 0.72
CA ARG A 11 -9.39 2.86 -0.34
C ARG A 11 -7.97 2.33 -0.06
N GLN A 12 -7.08 3.17 0.44
CA GLN A 12 -5.74 2.77 0.88
C GLN A 12 -5.83 1.82 2.08
N GLU A 13 -6.66 2.15 3.07
CA GLU A 13 -6.89 1.31 4.24
C GLU A 13 -7.38 -0.08 3.84
N LYS A 14 -8.37 -0.16 2.94
CA LYS A 14 -8.88 -1.44 2.43
C LYS A 14 -7.79 -2.30 1.79
N VAL A 15 -6.91 -1.70 0.99
CA VAL A 15 -5.80 -2.41 0.33
C VAL A 15 -4.75 -2.86 1.36
N LEU A 16 -4.39 -1.98 2.29
CA LEU A 16 -3.43 -2.30 3.35
C LEU A 16 -3.94 -3.43 4.24
N LEU A 17 -5.19 -3.39 4.68
CA LEU A 17 -5.80 -4.47 5.47
C LEU A 17 -5.73 -5.81 4.74
N ARG A 18 -5.94 -5.82 3.42
CA ARG A 18 -5.84 -7.05 2.63
C ARG A 18 -4.40 -7.53 2.48
N LEU A 19 -3.44 -6.61 2.34
CA LEU A 19 -2.01 -6.93 2.37
C LEU A 19 -1.59 -7.53 3.72
N PHE A 20 -1.97 -6.91 4.83
CA PHE A 20 -1.66 -7.41 6.18
C PHE A 20 -2.26 -8.80 6.43
N ARG A 21 -3.49 -9.05 5.97
CA ARG A 21 -4.13 -10.38 6.06
C ARG A 21 -3.39 -11.46 5.26
N ALA A 22 -2.66 -11.09 4.21
CA ALA A 22 -1.83 -12.02 3.47
C ALA A 22 -0.53 -12.40 4.20
N GLY A 23 -0.18 -11.68 5.27
CA GLY A 23 1.00 -11.95 6.09
C GLY A 23 2.24 -11.13 5.68
N PRO A 24 3.42 -11.41 6.28
CA PRO A 24 4.65 -10.64 6.08
C PRO A 24 5.16 -10.68 4.63
N ASP A 25 4.87 -11.76 3.89
CA ASP A 25 5.17 -11.87 2.46
C ASP A 25 4.23 -11.02 1.59
N GLY A 26 3.10 -10.56 2.15
CA GLY A 26 2.05 -9.86 1.41
C GLY A 26 1.46 -10.74 0.31
N PHE A 27 1.14 -10.13 -0.84
CA PHE A 27 0.78 -10.91 -2.03
C PHE A 27 2.02 -11.62 -2.59
N ILE A 28 1.90 -12.90 -2.95
CA ILE A 28 2.94 -13.63 -3.69
C ILE A 28 3.30 -12.84 -4.96
N GLY A 29 4.56 -12.42 -5.07
CA GLY A 29 5.05 -11.57 -6.17
C GLY A 29 4.76 -10.07 -6.04
N GLY A 30 4.27 -9.62 -4.89
CA GLY A 30 4.03 -8.22 -4.53
C GLY A 30 2.69 -7.66 -5.02
N LEU A 31 2.26 -6.56 -4.40
CA LEU A 31 1.11 -5.81 -4.88
C LEU A 31 1.47 -5.13 -6.22
N SER A 32 0.65 -5.38 -7.25
CA SER A 32 0.72 -4.63 -8.51
C SER A 32 -0.33 -3.51 -8.53
N ALA A 33 -0.16 -2.53 -9.42
CA ALA A 33 -1.20 -1.51 -9.66
C ALA A 33 -2.55 -2.15 -10.09
N LYS A 34 -2.51 -3.24 -10.87
CA LYS A 34 -3.71 -3.99 -11.26
C LYS A 34 -4.42 -4.61 -10.05
N ASN A 35 -3.66 -5.17 -9.11
CA ASN A 35 -4.22 -5.73 -7.88
C ASN A 35 -4.84 -4.62 -7.03
N TYR A 36 -4.17 -3.47 -6.91
CA TYR A 36 -4.72 -2.32 -6.18
C TYR A 36 -6.08 -1.92 -6.77
N MET A 37 -6.15 -1.68 -8.08
CA MET A 37 -7.40 -1.35 -8.79
C MET A 37 -8.50 -2.38 -8.55
N SER A 38 -8.16 -3.68 -8.61
CA SER A 38 -9.14 -4.74 -8.38
C SER A 38 -9.69 -4.75 -6.94
N ILE A 39 -8.93 -4.27 -5.96
CA ILE A 39 -9.35 -4.22 -4.55
C ILE A 39 -10.13 -2.92 -4.25
N SER A 40 -9.65 -1.80 -4.77
CA SER A 40 -10.19 -0.46 -4.50
C SER A 40 -11.33 -0.05 -5.43
N GLY A 41 -11.41 -0.63 -6.64
CA GLY A 41 -12.34 -0.22 -7.69
C GLY A 41 -11.98 1.10 -8.37
N THR A 42 -10.75 1.59 -8.20
CA THR A 42 -10.34 2.92 -8.71
C THR A 42 -9.72 2.88 -10.10
N THR A 43 -9.64 4.05 -10.74
CA THR A 43 -8.96 4.22 -12.03
C THR A 43 -7.44 4.06 -11.88
N ILE A 44 -6.73 3.93 -13.01
CA ILE A 44 -5.26 3.86 -13.02
C ILE A 44 -4.62 5.14 -12.47
N ALA A 45 -5.14 6.32 -12.82
CA ALA A 45 -4.59 7.60 -12.36
C ALA A 45 -4.76 7.80 -10.85
N THR A 46 -5.89 7.37 -10.29
CA THR A 46 -6.11 7.38 -8.84
C THR A 46 -5.20 6.36 -8.15
N THR A 47 -5.07 5.17 -8.74
CA THR A 47 -4.22 4.10 -8.19
C THR A 47 -2.75 4.50 -8.12
N THR A 48 -2.22 5.12 -9.18
CA THR A 48 -0.81 5.57 -9.18
C THR A 48 -0.57 6.66 -8.14
N ARG A 49 -1.54 7.57 -7.96
CA ARG A 49 -1.49 8.59 -6.91
C ARG A 49 -1.50 7.98 -5.51
N ASP A 50 -2.40 7.05 -5.25
CA ASP A 50 -2.51 6.41 -3.93
C ASP A 50 -1.29 5.56 -3.59
N LEU A 51 -0.77 4.80 -4.56
CA LEU A 51 0.43 3.99 -4.37
C LEU A 51 1.66 4.86 -4.13
N ARG A 52 1.77 6.00 -4.81
CA ARG A 52 2.82 6.98 -4.57
C ARG A 52 2.72 7.56 -3.15
N ASP A 53 1.54 7.98 -2.74
CA ASP A 53 1.28 8.53 -1.41
C ASP A 53 1.60 7.51 -0.30
N LEU A 54 1.26 6.22 -0.49
CA LEU A 54 1.62 5.16 0.45
C LEU A 54 3.14 4.89 0.52
N VAL A 55 3.87 5.08 -0.57
CA VAL A 55 5.34 5.01 -0.58
C VAL A 55 5.96 6.22 0.11
N GLU A 56 5.47 7.43 -0.18
CA GLU A 56 5.93 8.67 0.47
C GLU A 56 5.69 8.63 1.99
N LYS A 57 4.62 7.98 2.43
CA LYS A 57 4.31 7.71 3.85
C LYS A 57 5.11 6.57 4.46
N ASN A 58 6.06 5.97 3.73
CA ASN A 58 6.85 4.82 4.15
C ASN A 58 6.03 3.58 4.55
N LEU A 59 4.77 3.48 4.14
CA LEU A 59 3.91 2.31 4.41
C LEU A 59 4.16 1.18 3.42
N LEU A 60 4.51 1.54 2.18
CA LEU A 60 4.89 0.60 1.14
C LEU A 60 6.32 0.88 0.64
N ARG A 61 7.05 -0.18 0.32
CA ARG A 61 8.27 -0.11 -0.49
C ARG A 61 7.96 -0.46 -1.93
N LYS A 62 8.44 0.34 -2.89
CA LYS A 62 8.35 0.07 -4.32
C LYS A 62 9.62 -0.63 -4.79
N THR A 63 9.47 -1.70 -5.58
CA THR A 63 10.57 -2.36 -6.27
C THR A 63 10.25 -2.56 -7.75
N GLY A 64 11.29 -2.70 -8.57
CA GLY A 64 11.15 -2.85 -10.02
C GLY A 64 10.70 -1.59 -10.74
N GLU A 65 10.54 -1.71 -12.06
CA GLU A 65 10.24 -0.59 -12.94
C GLU A 65 9.13 -0.92 -13.95
N ARG A 66 8.42 0.12 -14.41
CA ARG A 66 7.35 0.03 -15.42
C ARG A 66 6.35 -1.10 -15.10
N LYS A 67 6.18 -2.07 -16.00
CA LYS A 67 5.25 -3.21 -15.86
C LYS A 67 5.66 -4.20 -14.76
N SER A 68 6.94 -4.21 -14.38
CA SER A 68 7.48 -5.05 -13.32
C SER A 68 7.45 -4.38 -11.95
N THR A 69 6.86 -3.18 -11.84
CA THR A 69 6.70 -2.49 -10.55
C THR A 69 5.89 -3.34 -9.59
N ARG A 70 6.40 -3.52 -8.37
CA ARG A 70 5.74 -4.20 -7.25
C ARG A 70 5.85 -3.38 -5.97
N TYR A 71 4.85 -3.53 -5.11
CA TYR A 71 4.77 -2.86 -3.84
C TYR A 71 4.65 -3.88 -2.71
N TYR A 72 5.35 -3.65 -1.61
CA TYR A 72 5.37 -4.53 -0.45
C TYR A 72 5.18 -3.73 0.83
N LEU A 73 4.63 -4.36 1.87
CA LEU A 73 4.59 -3.76 3.21
C LEU A 73 6.00 -3.40 3.65
N ASN A 74 6.17 -2.19 4.16
CA ASN A 74 7.42 -1.79 4.80
C ASN A 74 7.42 -2.28 6.24
N ILE A 75 7.76 -3.55 6.46
CA ILE A 75 7.78 -4.19 7.79
C ILE A 75 8.94 -3.73 8.68
N SER A 76 9.80 -2.81 8.20
CA SER A 76 10.80 -2.15 9.04
C SER A 76 10.19 -1.16 10.05
N MET A 77 8.86 -1.03 10.12
CA MET A 77 8.15 -0.23 11.11
C MET A 77 8.18 -0.85 12.53
N SER A 78 9.26 -1.53 12.92
CA SER A 78 9.46 -1.89 14.34
C SER A 78 9.60 -0.58 15.13
N GLY A 79 8.67 -0.34 16.05
CA GLY A 79 8.47 0.88 16.81
C GLY A 79 9.70 1.76 17.02
N LYS A 80 9.73 2.90 16.32
CA LYS A 80 10.19 4.15 16.94
C LYS A 80 8.95 4.93 17.36
N GLN A 81 8.35 4.47 18.45
CA GLN A 81 7.65 5.36 19.35
C GLN A 81 8.73 5.85 20.31
N THR A 82 8.92 7.16 20.35
CA THR A 82 9.83 7.89 21.24
C THR A 82 9.76 7.40 22.67
#